data_AF-A0A7X6ZFQ5-F1
#
_entry.id   AF-A0A7X6ZFQ5-F1
#
_cell.length_a   1.000
_cell.length_b   1.000
_cell.length_c   1.000
_cell.angle_alpha   90.00
_cell.angle_beta   90.00
_cell.angle_gamma   90.00
#
_symmetry.space_group_name_H-M   'P 1'
#
loop_
_entity.id
_entity.type
_entity.pdbx_description
1 polymer ?
#
loop_
_entity_poly.entity_id
_entity_poly.type
_entity_poly.pdbx_seq_one_letter_code
_entity_poly.pdbx_strand_id
1 'polypeptide(L)'
;MELRETMILAVASGKGGTGKTTFSVNLAWTLSVQGKKVRLLDCDAEEPNDHLFVNPIFTDERPVTVLKPQLDEAKCIGCGNCAKACSYNAMAMVKNKVLIFNELCHSCGVCSFVCPTGALTEVESSIGKVQVAADNEPFFFAHGVLDIGEALAPTVVASVKKYIKKGSVNILDASPGTACPVVKALENTDVAVLVTEPTPFGLHDLSLAMSMTLEMGIPTGIIVNRSDGKDKIIQDYANSIGVKIVGRIPFKREYAETYSSGHLIAEKHPEFAENLLAIYEEVTKLKGAVVPPVPKLEGFALSPPPYKPFDIGSADKFKEVTVISGKGGTGKTTVTAAFADLAEGKVLADNDVDAADLHLLLTPEIREAHPFVGGSLAGIDPKKCTACGLCHERCHFDAIDFDGPANDKHDKTYKVDTLSCEGCGLCVLVCPEQAITIERKVTGNWYVSNTDRGPMTHARLGIAEENSGRLVSQVRTKAAELAESLKMGQILGDGPPGTGCPVIASVTGADMVVIVTEPTVSGVHDMERVMELASHFNVPTLVIINKADINIDHEESIAEIASKNGSEVIGKIPFDVSVNTALTEGKTLIEFGESPASASVRSAWETLLNRLNQKN
;
A
#
# COMPACT_ATOMS: atom_id res chain seq x y z
N MET A 1 41.76 7.22 11.53
CA MET A 1 40.61 7.42 10.63
C MET A 1 39.49 6.56 11.20
N GLU A 2 38.67 7.12 12.09
CA GLU A 2 37.55 6.36 12.67
C GLU A 2 36.63 5.93 11.53
N LEU A 3 36.42 4.62 11.40
CA LEU A 3 35.40 4.05 10.53
C LEU A 3 34.06 4.57 11.04
N ARG A 4 33.54 5.66 10.46
CA ARG A 4 32.18 6.12 10.78
C ARG A 4 31.23 4.95 10.53
N GLU A 5 30.48 4.58 11.55
CA GLU A 5 29.59 3.44 11.49
C GLU A 5 28.48 3.71 10.45
N THR A 6 28.21 2.72 9.60
CA THR A 6 27.09 2.80 8.65
C THR A 6 25.80 2.53 9.41
N MET A 7 24.77 3.35 9.15
CA MET A 7 23.43 3.15 9.66
C MET A 7 22.46 3.13 8.49
N ILE A 8 21.60 2.12 8.43
CA ILE A 8 20.50 2.00 7.48
C ILE A 8 19.21 1.98 8.31
N LEU A 9 18.57 3.13 8.42
CA LEU A 9 17.33 3.35 9.17
C LEU A 9 16.15 3.37 8.19
N ALA A 10 15.24 2.42 8.32
CA ALA A 10 13.95 2.49 7.62
C ALA A 10 12.89 3.17 8.50
N VAL A 11 12.15 4.10 7.89
CA VAL A 11 10.99 4.76 8.48
C VAL A 11 9.75 4.22 7.79
N ALA A 12 8.91 3.48 8.51
CA ALA A 12 7.72 2.83 7.98
C ALA A 12 6.48 3.09 8.87
N SER A 13 5.31 2.65 8.43
CA SER A 13 4.03 2.84 9.13
C SER A 13 2.98 1.91 8.55
N GLY A 14 2.03 1.44 9.37
CA GLY A 14 0.95 0.59 8.88
C GLY A 14 -0.07 1.29 7.96
N LYS A 15 -0.22 2.62 8.04
CA LYS A 15 -1.06 3.41 7.12
C LYS A 15 -0.38 4.70 6.70
N GLY A 16 -0.90 5.35 5.65
CA GLY A 16 -0.46 6.70 5.29
C GLY A 16 -0.88 7.76 6.33
N GLY A 17 -0.32 8.97 6.20
CA GLY A 17 -0.75 10.12 6.99
C GLY A 17 -0.31 10.14 8.46
N THR A 18 0.45 9.15 8.94
CA THR A 18 0.99 9.12 10.32
C THR A 18 2.18 10.05 10.55
N GLY A 19 2.76 10.63 9.50
CA GLY A 19 3.89 11.57 9.58
C GLY A 19 5.27 10.95 9.32
N LYS A 20 5.36 9.84 8.58
CA LYS A 20 6.64 9.22 8.14
C LYS A 20 7.57 10.21 7.43
N THR A 21 7.17 10.70 6.27
CA THR A 21 7.89 11.70 5.46
C THR A 21 8.28 12.90 6.31
N THR A 22 7.35 13.43 7.13
CA THR A 22 7.63 14.52 8.06
C THR A 22 8.78 14.17 9.02
N PHE A 23 8.78 12.99 9.62
CA PHE A 23 9.87 12.52 10.47
C PHE A 23 11.17 12.33 9.67
N SER A 24 11.11 11.66 8.51
CA SER A 24 12.25 11.34 7.63
C SER A 24 13.00 12.60 7.18
N VAL A 25 12.31 13.58 6.58
CA VAL A 25 12.93 14.82 6.08
C VAL A 25 13.50 15.67 7.20
N ASN A 26 12.80 15.79 8.33
CA ASN A 26 13.25 16.60 9.46
C ASN A 26 14.39 15.94 10.22
N LEU A 27 14.39 14.61 10.38
CA LEU A 27 15.51 13.87 10.95
C LEU A 27 16.74 14.00 10.05
N ALA A 28 16.57 13.88 8.73
CA ALA A 28 17.65 14.03 7.78
C ALA A 28 18.32 15.41 7.89
N TRP A 29 17.51 16.47 7.89
CA TRP A 29 18.00 17.84 8.09
C TRP A 29 18.70 17.99 9.45
N THR A 30 18.06 17.55 10.53
CA THR A 30 18.57 17.70 11.91
C THR A 30 19.92 17.02 12.09
N LEU A 31 20.10 15.79 11.59
CA LEU A 31 21.38 15.09 11.68
C LEU A 31 22.47 15.74 10.82
N SER A 32 22.09 16.31 9.68
CA SER A 32 23.03 16.94 8.74
C SER A 32 23.59 18.23 9.30
N VAL A 33 22.75 19.07 9.92
CA VAL A 33 23.20 20.30 10.60
C VAL A 33 24.07 19.99 11.83
N GLN A 34 23.95 18.79 12.42
CA GLN A 34 24.86 18.25 13.44
C GLN A 34 26.14 17.63 12.86
N GLY A 35 26.39 17.78 11.55
CA GLY A 35 27.62 17.34 10.87
C GLY A 35 27.67 15.84 10.55
N LYS A 36 26.56 15.11 10.68
CA LYS A 36 26.47 13.72 10.18
C LYS A 36 26.39 13.73 8.66
N LYS A 37 26.98 12.71 8.03
CA LYS A 37 26.79 12.47 6.59
C LYS A 37 25.47 11.72 6.42
N VAL A 38 24.46 12.39 5.88
CA VAL A 38 23.13 11.83 5.74
C VAL A 38 22.80 11.61 4.26
N ARG A 39 22.03 10.56 4.00
CA ARG A 39 21.41 10.28 2.71
C ARG A 39 19.94 9.98 2.97
N LEU A 40 19.07 10.81 2.44
CA LEU A 40 17.63 10.58 2.46
C LEU A 40 17.22 9.92 1.14
N LEU A 41 16.61 8.76 1.24
CA LEU A 41 16.19 7.92 0.12
C LEU A 41 14.68 7.70 0.22
N ASP A 42 13.92 8.42 -0.60
CA ASP A 42 12.47 8.26 -0.65
C ASP A 42 12.15 6.97 -1.44
N CYS A 43 11.72 5.97 -0.69
CA CYS A 43 11.36 4.63 -1.15
C CYS A 43 9.84 4.47 -1.29
N ASP A 44 9.06 5.55 -1.21
CA ASP A 44 7.66 5.54 -1.62
C ASP A 44 7.56 5.78 -3.13
N ALA A 45 7.83 4.75 -3.92
CA ALA A 45 7.85 4.87 -5.38
C ALA A 45 6.47 5.21 -5.97
N GLU A 46 5.39 4.84 -5.27
CA GLU A 46 4.02 5.08 -5.73
C GLU A 46 3.62 6.53 -5.53
N GLU A 47 4.02 7.15 -4.42
CA GLU A 47 3.67 8.52 -4.04
C GLU A 47 4.85 9.24 -3.33
N PRO A 48 5.96 9.52 -4.05
CA PRO A 48 7.16 10.08 -3.43
C PRO A 48 6.91 11.53 -3.02
N ASN A 49 7.18 11.84 -1.76
CA ASN A 49 6.76 13.08 -1.12
C ASN A 49 7.90 13.88 -0.48
N ASP A 50 9.06 13.28 -0.24
CA ASP A 50 10.18 13.96 0.40
C ASP A 50 10.65 15.18 -0.40
N HIS A 51 10.59 15.09 -1.74
CA HIS A 51 11.04 16.15 -2.64
C HIS A 51 10.24 17.46 -2.46
N LEU A 52 9.00 17.39 -1.98
CA LEU A 52 8.13 18.53 -1.69
C LEU A 52 8.65 19.38 -0.51
N PHE A 53 9.48 18.78 0.36
CA PHE A 53 10.10 19.44 1.51
C PHE A 53 11.57 19.76 1.23
N VAL A 54 12.28 18.85 0.56
CA VAL A 54 13.70 19.01 0.22
C VAL A 54 13.89 20.10 -0.83
N ASN A 55 12.94 20.30 -1.74
CA ASN A 55 13.03 21.21 -2.89
C ASN A 55 14.33 21.00 -3.70
N PRO A 56 14.64 19.75 -4.12
CA PRO A 56 15.92 19.41 -4.72
C PRO A 56 16.05 19.92 -6.16
N ILE A 57 17.28 20.16 -6.58
CA ILE A 57 17.64 20.24 -8.00
C ILE A 57 18.19 18.87 -8.40
N PHE A 58 17.44 18.13 -9.20
CA PHE A 58 17.88 16.84 -9.71
C PHE A 58 19.01 17.04 -10.73
N THR A 59 20.11 16.33 -10.51
CA THR A 59 21.34 16.36 -11.31
C THR A 59 21.52 15.11 -12.17
N ASP A 60 20.77 14.04 -11.86
CA ASP A 60 20.74 12.79 -12.61
C ASP A 60 19.32 12.19 -12.58
N GLU A 61 18.92 11.55 -13.67
CA GLU A 61 17.65 10.85 -13.83
C GLU A 61 17.90 9.58 -14.63
N ARG A 62 17.43 8.43 -14.11
CA ARG A 62 17.64 7.13 -14.75
C ARG A 62 16.32 6.38 -14.86
N PRO A 63 15.96 5.87 -16.05
CA PRO A 63 14.78 5.02 -16.18
C PRO A 63 15.01 3.71 -15.41
N VAL A 64 13.94 3.20 -14.80
CA VAL A 64 13.87 1.85 -14.25
C VAL A 64 13.14 0.99 -15.26
N THR A 65 13.82 -0.03 -15.79
CA THR A 65 13.30 -0.86 -16.87
C THR A 65 13.15 -2.30 -16.44
N VAL A 66 12.14 -2.97 -16.99
CA VAL A 66 11.88 -4.42 -16.84
C VAL A 66 11.58 -5.04 -18.21
N LEU A 67 11.57 -6.37 -18.27
CA LEU A 67 11.26 -7.12 -19.48
C LEU A 67 9.77 -7.42 -19.58
N LYS A 68 9.06 -6.74 -20.49
CA LYS A 68 7.63 -6.98 -20.76
C LYS A 68 7.41 -7.75 -22.06
N PRO A 69 6.32 -8.54 -22.16
CA PRO A 69 6.03 -9.28 -23.38
C PRO A 69 5.52 -8.37 -24.50
N GLN A 70 6.08 -8.54 -25.68
CA GLN A 70 5.61 -7.96 -26.93
C GLN A 70 5.13 -9.07 -27.87
N LEU A 71 3.91 -8.89 -28.39
CA LEU A 71 3.29 -9.84 -29.32
C LEU A 71 3.56 -9.45 -30.78
N ASP A 72 4.12 -10.38 -31.54
CA ASP A 72 4.15 -10.36 -33.00
C ASP A 72 2.86 -11.02 -33.52
N GLU A 73 1.88 -10.20 -33.93
CA GLU A 73 0.59 -10.69 -34.46
C GLU A 73 0.76 -11.61 -35.68
N ALA A 74 1.82 -11.45 -36.47
CA ALA A 74 2.05 -12.24 -37.67
C ALA A 74 2.50 -13.68 -37.35
N LYS A 75 3.18 -13.88 -36.21
CA LYS A 75 3.60 -15.22 -35.74
C LYS A 75 2.59 -15.86 -34.79
N CYS A 76 1.65 -15.09 -34.25
CA CYS A 76 0.70 -15.57 -33.27
C CYS A 76 -0.37 -16.46 -33.90
N ILE A 77 -0.45 -17.71 -33.43
CA ILE A 77 -1.46 -18.68 -33.89
C ILE A 77 -2.72 -18.70 -33.01
N GLY A 78 -2.83 -17.80 -32.03
CA GLY A 78 -4.01 -17.71 -31.16
C GLY A 78 -4.24 -18.93 -30.25
N CYS A 79 -3.19 -19.71 -29.92
CA CYS A 79 -3.34 -20.93 -29.12
C CYS A 79 -3.72 -20.70 -27.64
N GLY A 80 -3.43 -19.51 -27.10
CA GLY A 80 -3.75 -19.13 -25.72
C GLY A 80 -2.88 -19.76 -24.63
N ASN A 81 -1.78 -20.44 -24.97
CA ASN A 81 -0.86 -21.02 -23.97
C ASN A 81 -0.31 -19.96 -23.00
N CYS A 82 0.02 -18.78 -23.51
CA CYS A 82 0.50 -17.64 -22.72
C CYS A 82 -0.55 -17.15 -21.71
N ALA A 83 -1.81 -17.02 -22.13
CA ALA A 83 -2.91 -16.62 -21.25
C ALA A 83 -3.17 -17.66 -20.16
N LYS A 84 -3.12 -18.96 -20.51
CA LYS A 84 -3.28 -20.05 -19.53
C LYS A 84 -2.13 -20.15 -18.52
N ALA A 85 -0.91 -19.78 -18.93
CA ALA A 85 0.27 -19.83 -18.09
C ALA A 85 0.47 -18.56 -17.24
N CYS A 86 -0.29 -17.49 -17.50
CA CYS A 86 -0.13 -16.23 -16.78
C CYS A 86 -0.79 -16.29 -15.39
N SER A 87 0.02 -16.36 -14.33
CA SER A 87 -0.46 -16.35 -12.93
C SER A 87 -1.09 -15.03 -12.49
N TYR A 88 -0.89 -13.95 -13.26
CA TYR A 88 -1.29 -12.58 -12.91
C TYR A 88 -2.50 -12.09 -13.73
N ASN A 89 -3.06 -12.92 -14.60
CA ASN A 89 -4.14 -12.55 -15.52
C ASN A 89 -3.82 -11.33 -16.43
N ALA A 90 -2.54 -11.04 -16.65
CA ALA A 90 -2.07 -9.98 -17.55
C ALA A 90 -2.36 -10.28 -19.03
N MET A 91 -2.99 -11.41 -19.35
CA MET A 91 -3.28 -11.83 -20.72
C MET A 91 -4.67 -12.47 -20.82
N ALA A 92 -5.41 -12.10 -21.86
CA ALA A 92 -6.73 -12.67 -22.14
C ALA A 92 -6.86 -13.11 -23.60
N MET A 93 -7.78 -14.05 -23.85
CA MET A 93 -8.12 -14.51 -25.20
C MET A 93 -9.45 -13.90 -25.63
N VAL A 94 -9.45 -13.13 -26.72
CA VAL A 94 -10.67 -12.55 -27.32
C VAL A 94 -10.70 -12.86 -28.80
N LYS A 95 -11.70 -13.61 -29.26
CA LYS A 95 -11.88 -14.00 -30.67
C LYS A 95 -10.59 -14.56 -31.31
N ASN A 96 -9.90 -15.46 -30.60
CA ASN A 96 -8.60 -16.05 -30.96
C ASN A 96 -7.41 -15.09 -31.04
N LYS A 97 -7.55 -13.84 -30.58
CA LYS A 97 -6.44 -12.91 -30.38
C LYS A 97 -6.02 -12.90 -28.91
N VAL A 98 -4.72 -12.79 -28.68
CA VAL A 98 -4.16 -12.54 -27.34
C VAL A 98 -4.20 -11.03 -27.10
N LEU A 99 -4.81 -10.62 -26.00
CA LEU A 99 -4.69 -9.27 -25.44
C LEU A 99 -3.69 -9.32 -24.29
N ILE A 100 -2.82 -8.33 -24.21
CA ILE A 100 -1.83 -8.17 -23.15
C ILE A 100 -2.14 -6.88 -22.40
N PHE A 101 -2.27 -6.98 -21.09
CA PHE A 101 -2.41 -5.86 -20.17
C PHE A 101 -1.06 -5.71 -19.47
N ASN A 102 -0.20 -4.85 -20.03
CA ASN A 102 1.16 -4.67 -19.56
C ASN A 102 1.21 -4.14 -18.13
N GLU A 103 0.16 -3.44 -17.72
CA GLU A 103 -0.05 -2.83 -16.41
C GLU A 103 -0.16 -3.90 -15.31
N LEU A 104 -0.73 -5.06 -15.64
CA LEU A 104 -0.85 -6.21 -14.74
C LEU A 104 0.33 -7.19 -14.86
N CYS A 105 1.32 -6.91 -15.72
CA CYS A 105 2.40 -7.83 -16.00
C CYS A 105 3.53 -7.71 -14.97
N HIS A 106 3.79 -8.79 -14.23
CA HIS A 106 4.91 -8.87 -13.29
C HIS A 106 6.26 -9.19 -13.96
N SER A 107 6.36 -9.11 -15.29
CA SER A 107 7.63 -9.28 -16.03
C SER A 107 8.36 -10.61 -15.77
N CYS A 108 7.62 -11.72 -15.61
CA CYS A 108 8.18 -13.03 -15.25
C CYS A 108 8.70 -13.89 -16.42
N GLY A 109 8.51 -13.46 -17.68
CA GLY A 109 8.96 -14.20 -18.87
C GLY A 109 8.22 -15.50 -19.22
N VAL A 110 7.33 -16.02 -18.37
CA VAL A 110 6.60 -17.30 -18.58
C VAL A 110 5.90 -17.35 -19.94
N CYS A 111 5.25 -16.26 -20.33
CA CYS A 111 4.47 -16.18 -21.57
C CYS A 111 5.33 -16.30 -22.84
N SER A 112 6.55 -15.73 -22.83
CA SER A 112 7.56 -15.84 -23.88
C SER A 112 8.06 -17.28 -23.95
N PHE A 113 8.38 -17.88 -22.81
CA PHE A 113 8.86 -19.26 -22.71
C PHE A 113 7.87 -20.30 -23.25
N VAL A 114 6.57 -20.18 -22.94
CA VAL A 114 5.55 -21.14 -23.38
C VAL A 114 5.04 -20.92 -24.81
N CYS A 115 5.52 -19.87 -25.50
CA CYS A 115 5.06 -19.53 -26.85
C CYS A 115 5.68 -20.47 -27.90
N PRO A 116 4.92 -21.37 -28.53
CA PRO A 116 5.49 -22.39 -29.43
C PRO A 116 6.02 -21.81 -30.75
N THR A 117 5.54 -20.63 -31.15
CA THR A 117 5.94 -19.97 -32.40
C THR A 117 6.96 -18.85 -32.20
N GLY A 118 7.35 -18.56 -30.95
CA GLY A 118 8.17 -17.39 -30.62
C GLY A 118 7.49 -16.07 -31.00
N ALA A 119 6.16 -16.03 -31.01
CA ALA A 119 5.39 -14.81 -31.26
C ALA A 119 5.42 -13.83 -30.08
N LEU A 120 5.73 -14.31 -28.88
CA LEU A 120 5.95 -13.47 -27.71
C LEU A 120 7.43 -13.35 -27.46
N THR A 121 7.92 -12.12 -27.41
CA THR A 121 9.31 -11.78 -27.09
C THR A 121 9.35 -10.80 -25.94
N GLU A 122 10.43 -10.80 -25.18
CA GLU A 122 10.63 -9.88 -24.06
C GLU A 122 11.37 -8.63 -24.54
N VAL A 123 10.81 -7.46 -24.25
CA VAL A 123 11.39 -6.16 -24.61
C VAL A 123 11.53 -5.30 -23.36
N GLU A 124 12.55 -4.44 -23.34
CA GLU A 124 12.71 -3.46 -22.27
C GLU A 124 11.55 -2.47 -22.28
N SER A 125 10.92 -2.31 -21.13
CA SER A 125 9.88 -1.32 -20.87
C SER A 125 10.27 -0.50 -19.64
N SER A 126 10.19 0.82 -19.73
CA SER A 126 10.23 1.68 -18.54
C SER A 126 8.99 1.39 -17.69
N ILE A 127 9.19 1.37 -16.37
CA ILE A 127 8.11 1.29 -15.38
C ILE A 127 8.17 2.44 -14.37
N GLY A 128 9.17 3.32 -14.52
CA GLY A 128 9.42 4.42 -13.62
C GLY A 128 10.82 4.96 -13.78
N LYS A 129 11.25 5.75 -12.82
CA LYS A 129 12.56 6.40 -12.82
C LYS A 129 13.10 6.61 -11.42
N VAL A 130 14.41 6.79 -11.32
CA VAL A 130 15.08 7.29 -10.12
C VAL A 130 15.69 8.64 -10.45
N GLN A 131 15.34 9.66 -9.65
CA GLN A 131 15.94 10.99 -9.77
C GLN A 131 16.84 11.24 -8.56
N VAL A 132 17.98 11.87 -8.81
CA VAL A 132 19.05 12.05 -7.81
C VAL A 132 19.45 13.50 -7.75
N ALA A 133 19.54 14.03 -6.53
CA ALA A 133 20.08 15.34 -6.24
C ALA A 133 21.39 15.16 -5.47
N ALA A 134 22.47 14.88 -6.21
CA ALA A 134 23.75 14.49 -5.62
C ALA A 134 24.41 15.63 -4.84
N ASP A 135 24.21 16.87 -5.31
CA ASP A 135 24.76 18.10 -4.77
C ASP A 135 23.76 18.83 -3.85
N ASN A 136 22.69 18.16 -3.41
CA ASN A 136 21.75 18.73 -2.47
C ASN A 136 22.42 18.95 -1.10
N GLU A 137 22.21 20.12 -0.52
CA GLU A 137 22.69 20.49 0.81
C GLU A 137 21.48 20.72 1.74
N PRO A 138 21.54 20.32 3.02
CA PRO A 138 22.72 19.80 3.72
C PRO A 138 22.94 18.27 3.61
N PHE A 139 22.13 17.57 2.81
CA PHE A 139 22.23 16.11 2.65
C PHE A 139 21.92 15.65 1.23
N PHE A 140 22.46 14.48 0.88
CA PHE A 140 22.13 13.81 -0.37
C PHE A 140 20.67 13.36 -0.39
N PHE A 141 20.00 13.56 -1.53
CA PHE A 141 18.63 13.13 -1.76
C PHE A 141 18.50 12.32 -3.05
N ALA A 142 17.71 11.24 -3.00
CA ALA A 142 17.24 10.53 -4.19
C ALA A 142 15.87 9.94 -3.93
N HIS A 143 15.06 9.84 -4.98
CA HIS A 143 13.74 9.22 -4.91
C HIS A 143 13.43 8.36 -6.13
N GLY A 144 12.48 7.45 -5.97
CA GLY A 144 11.92 6.66 -7.04
C GLY A 144 10.53 7.18 -7.39
N VAL A 145 10.19 7.18 -8.68
CA VAL A 145 8.83 7.49 -9.15
C VAL A 145 8.39 6.36 -10.05
N LEU A 146 7.30 5.69 -9.68
CA LEU A 146 6.64 4.67 -10.50
C LEU A 146 5.74 5.36 -11.55
N ASP A 147 5.76 4.84 -12.77
CA ASP A 147 4.86 5.30 -13.82
C ASP A 147 3.41 4.88 -13.49
N ILE A 148 2.43 5.73 -13.83
CA ILE A 148 1.02 5.49 -13.51
C ILE A 148 0.52 4.19 -14.18
N GLY A 149 -0.15 3.34 -13.39
CA GLY A 149 -0.69 2.06 -13.83
C GLY A 149 0.29 0.88 -13.73
N GLU A 150 1.54 1.11 -13.36
CA GLU A 150 2.51 0.04 -13.17
C GLU A 150 2.36 -0.67 -11.82
N ALA A 151 2.62 -1.97 -11.82
CA ALA A 151 2.47 -2.85 -10.65
C ALA A 151 3.77 -3.11 -9.86
N LEU A 152 4.92 -2.74 -10.43
CA LEU A 152 6.25 -3.21 -10.01
C LEU A 152 7.02 -2.19 -9.15
N ALA A 153 6.34 -1.53 -8.22
CA ALA A 153 6.92 -0.63 -7.23
C ALA A 153 8.19 -1.16 -6.53
N PRO A 154 8.28 -2.45 -6.11
CA PRO A 154 9.50 -2.98 -5.49
C PRO A 154 10.77 -2.84 -6.35
N THR A 155 10.65 -2.89 -7.68
CA THR A 155 11.78 -2.75 -8.60
C THR A 155 12.33 -1.33 -8.62
N VAL A 156 11.44 -0.33 -8.52
CA VAL A 156 11.82 1.08 -8.38
C VAL A 156 12.48 1.32 -7.02
N VAL A 157 11.90 0.79 -5.93
CA VAL A 157 12.47 0.86 -4.58
C VAL A 157 13.87 0.24 -4.53
N ALA A 158 14.07 -0.94 -5.13
CA ALA A 158 15.37 -1.58 -5.22
C ALA A 158 16.40 -0.70 -5.96
N SER A 159 15.97 0.05 -6.97
CA SER A 159 16.81 0.98 -7.72
C SER A 159 17.21 2.21 -6.90
N VAL A 160 16.32 2.73 -6.05
CA VAL A 160 16.64 3.80 -5.09
C VAL A 160 17.65 3.31 -4.05
N LYS A 161 17.49 2.09 -3.53
CA LYS A 161 18.40 1.51 -2.52
C LYS A 161 19.84 1.33 -2.99
N LYS A 162 20.10 1.32 -4.31
CA LYS A 162 21.48 1.33 -4.87
C LYS A 162 22.27 2.57 -4.45
N TYR A 163 21.60 3.64 -3.99
CA TYR A 163 22.24 4.86 -3.51
C TYR A 163 22.60 4.85 -2.03
N ILE A 164 22.39 3.75 -1.30
CA ILE A 164 22.91 3.57 0.07
C ILE A 164 24.45 3.66 0.07
N LYS A 165 25.01 4.40 1.03
CA LYS A 165 26.47 4.59 1.16
C LYS A 165 26.99 4.18 2.52
N LYS A 166 28.08 3.42 2.51
CA LYS A 166 28.87 3.12 3.73
C LYS A 166 29.47 4.38 4.33
N GLY A 167 29.46 4.47 5.67
CA GLY A 167 29.97 5.61 6.43
C GLY A 167 29.02 6.82 6.51
N SER A 168 27.76 6.62 6.11
CA SER A 168 26.67 7.58 6.22
C SER A 168 25.51 7.01 7.06
N VAL A 169 24.65 7.91 7.54
CA VAL A 169 23.30 7.59 7.99
C VAL A 169 22.39 7.60 6.77
N ASN A 170 21.85 6.44 6.41
CA ASN A 170 20.94 6.27 5.29
C ASN A 170 19.53 6.15 5.88
N ILE A 171 18.67 7.13 5.58
CA ILE A 171 17.28 7.16 6.01
C ILE A 171 16.44 6.76 4.80
N LEU A 172 15.67 5.69 4.94
CA LEU A 172 14.77 5.20 3.90
C LEU A 172 13.34 5.55 4.32
N ASP A 173 12.70 6.48 3.61
CA ASP A 173 11.26 6.75 3.81
C ASP A 173 10.48 5.70 3.02
N ALA A 174 9.85 4.75 3.70
CA ALA A 174 9.10 3.68 3.03
C ALA A 174 7.66 4.13 2.70
N SER A 175 7.04 3.48 1.71
CA SER A 175 5.60 3.63 1.47
C SER A 175 4.77 3.21 2.70
N PRO A 176 3.51 3.64 2.85
CA PRO A 176 2.63 3.12 3.88
C PRO A 176 2.26 1.65 3.65
N GLY A 177 1.81 0.98 4.72
CA GLY A 177 1.23 -0.36 4.65
C GLY A 177 2.21 -1.47 5.03
N THR A 178 1.86 -2.68 4.61
CA THR A 178 2.62 -3.92 4.81
C THR A 178 2.88 -4.66 3.49
N ALA A 179 2.67 -3.98 2.36
CA ALA A 179 2.79 -4.54 1.02
C ALA A 179 4.26 -4.65 0.55
N CYS A 180 4.45 -5.29 -0.60
CA CYS A 180 5.76 -5.60 -1.20
C CYS A 180 6.74 -4.40 -1.28
N PRO A 181 6.31 -3.16 -1.63
CA PRO A 181 7.24 -2.02 -1.66
C PRO A 181 7.83 -1.70 -0.29
N VAL A 182 7.04 -1.88 0.78
CA VAL A 182 7.47 -1.68 2.18
C VAL A 182 8.46 -2.77 2.58
N VAL A 183 8.16 -4.04 2.28
CA VAL A 183 9.08 -5.17 2.49
C VAL A 183 10.41 -4.87 1.79
N LYS A 184 10.37 -4.42 0.52
CA LYS A 184 11.58 -4.13 -0.24
C LYS A 184 12.37 -2.96 0.34
N ALA A 185 11.71 -1.94 0.88
CA ALA A 185 12.37 -0.84 1.58
C ALA A 185 13.09 -1.34 2.84
N LEU A 186 12.43 -2.22 3.62
CA LEU A 186 12.91 -2.78 4.89
C LEU A 186 14.03 -3.82 4.77
N GLU A 187 14.14 -4.54 3.65
CA GLU A 187 15.18 -5.55 3.44
C GLU A 187 16.60 -5.02 3.74
N ASN A 188 17.42 -5.79 4.46
CA ASN A 188 18.82 -5.44 4.75
C ASN A 188 19.00 -4.08 5.49
N THR A 189 18.02 -3.67 6.29
CA THR A 189 18.12 -2.49 7.16
C THR A 189 18.68 -2.86 8.53
N ASP A 190 19.35 -1.90 9.20
CA ASP A 190 19.92 -2.12 10.52
C ASP A 190 18.85 -2.04 11.63
N VAL A 191 17.90 -1.10 11.47
CA VAL A 191 16.81 -0.80 12.40
C VAL A 191 15.63 -0.23 11.61
N ALA A 192 14.41 -0.54 12.05
CA ALA A 192 13.20 0.11 11.59
C ALA A 192 12.56 0.96 12.69
N VAL A 193 11.90 2.05 12.30
CA VAL A 193 10.96 2.78 13.16
C VAL A 193 9.58 2.80 12.54
N LEU A 194 8.57 2.53 13.35
CA LEU A 194 7.16 2.57 12.95
C LEU A 194 6.50 3.83 13.50
N VAL A 195 6.13 4.74 12.61
CA VAL A 195 5.43 5.99 12.93
C VAL A 195 3.92 5.73 12.95
N THR A 196 3.28 6.01 14.08
CA THR A 196 1.85 5.77 14.30
C THR A 196 1.18 6.92 15.05
N GLU A 197 -0.14 6.86 15.19
CA GLU A 197 -0.97 7.80 15.93
C GLU A 197 -1.72 7.07 17.06
N PRO A 198 -2.06 7.74 18.19
CA PRO A 198 -2.71 7.11 19.34
C PRO A 198 -4.22 6.90 19.13
N THR A 199 -4.62 6.23 18.04
CA THR A 199 -6.02 5.94 17.69
C THR A 199 -6.24 4.42 17.51
N PRO A 200 -7.49 3.92 17.56
CA PRO A 200 -7.78 2.51 17.30
C PRO A 200 -7.27 2.02 15.92
N PHE A 201 -7.51 2.80 14.85
CA PHE A 201 -6.94 2.51 13.52
C PHE A 201 -5.42 2.50 13.54
N GLY A 202 -4.81 3.56 14.11
CA GLY A 202 -3.36 3.65 14.23
C GLY A 202 -2.73 2.47 14.98
N LEU A 203 -3.41 1.92 15.99
CA LEU A 203 -2.99 0.69 16.66
C LEU A 203 -3.14 -0.55 15.75
N HIS A 204 -4.28 -0.68 15.05
CA HIS A 204 -4.51 -1.80 14.14
C HIS A 204 -3.42 -1.87 13.07
N ASP A 205 -3.24 -0.77 12.35
CA ASP A 205 -2.19 -0.59 11.33
C ASP A 205 -0.79 -0.86 11.89
N LEU A 206 -0.47 -0.26 13.04
CA LEU A 206 0.81 -0.48 13.72
C LEU A 206 1.04 -1.95 14.00
N SER A 207 0.01 -2.68 14.43
CA SER A 207 0.15 -4.08 14.79
C SER A 207 0.53 -4.98 13.60
N LEU A 208 0.02 -4.63 12.41
CA LEU A 208 0.34 -5.32 11.16
C LEU A 208 1.77 -5.03 10.73
N ALA A 209 2.15 -3.74 10.69
CA ALA A 209 3.51 -3.33 10.33
C ALA A 209 4.57 -3.83 11.34
N MET A 210 4.21 -3.88 12.63
CA MET A 210 5.06 -4.44 13.67
C MET A 210 5.26 -5.94 13.45
N SER A 211 4.19 -6.69 13.18
CA SER A 211 4.31 -8.13 12.93
C SER A 211 5.22 -8.42 11.73
N MET A 212 5.09 -7.65 10.64
CA MET A 212 5.95 -7.73 9.46
C MET A 212 7.43 -7.48 9.80
N THR A 213 7.75 -6.35 10.45
CA THR A 213 9.14 -6.00 10.78
C THR A 213 9.80 -7.01 11.72
N LEU A 214 9.05 -7.55 12.68
CA LEU A 214 9.52 -8.60 13.58
C LEU A 214 9.73 -9.94 12.85
N GLU A 215 8.85 -10.30 11.91
CA GLU A 215 8.99 -11.50 11.08
C GLU A 215 10.22 -11.44 10.16
N MET A 216 10.54 -10.24 9.66
CA MET A 216 11.78 -9.98 8.92
C MET A 216 13.04 -9.98 9.80
N GLY A 217 12.90 -10.12 11.13
CA GLY A 217 14.03 -10.11 12.06
C GLY A 217 14.69 -8.74 12.19
N ILE A 218 13.94 -7.65 11.99
CA ILE A 218 14.46 -6.28 12.06
C ILE A 218 14.20 -5.71 13.47
N PRO A 219 15.24 -5.22 14.18
CA PRO A 219 15.05 -4.47 15.41
C PRO A 219 14.18 -3.23 15.15
N THR A 220 13.07 -3.13 15.87
CA THR A 220 12.02 -2.14 15.55
C THR A 220 11.65 -1.30 16.77
N GLY A 221 11.52 0.01 16.58
CA GLY A 221 11.03 0.96 17.58
C GLY A 221 9.73 1.65 17.14
N ILE A 222 8.94 2.13 18.11
CA ILE A 222 7.69 2.86 17.83
C ILE A 222 7.91 4.36 18.05
N ILE A 223 7.43 5.17 17.11
CA ILE A 223 7.31 6.62 17.27
C ILE A 223 5.83 6.97 17.28
N VAL A 224 5.36 7.55 18.39
CA VAL A 224 3.98 8.03 18.48
C VAL A 224 3.92 9.49 18.04
N ASN A 225 3.38 9.73 16.85
CA ASN A 225 3.06 11.06 16.37
C ASN A 225 1.69 11.50 16.87
N ARG A 226 1.45 12.82 16.86
CA ARG A 226 0.25 13.45 17.43
C ARG A 226 -0.01 13.00 18.87
N SER A 227 1.07 12.80 19.64
CA SER A 227 1.01 12.23 20.98
C SER A 227 0.39 13.20 21.98
N ASP A 228 -0.46 12.68 22.87
CA ASP A 228 -0.97 13.39 24.04
C ASP A 228 -0.06 13.24 25.28
N GLY A 229 1.04 12.49 25.12
CA GLY A 229 2.05 12.20 26.13
C GLY A 229 1.78 10.91 26.91
N LYS A 230 0.53 10.44 26.98
CA LYS A 230 0.18 9.17 27.63
C LYS A 230 0.11 8.05 26.60
N ASP A 231 -0.58 8.28 25.49
CA ASP A 231 -0.74 7.37 24.35
C ASP A 231 -1.08 5.94 24.79
N LYS A 232 -1.98 5.82 25.78
CA LYS A 232 -2.19 4.59 26.55
C LYS A 232 -2.39 3.35 25.67
N ILE A 233 -3.18 3.49 24.60
CA ILE A 233 -3.46 2.38 23.66
C ILE A 233 -2.19 1.85 22.98
N ILE A 234 -1.27 2.73 22.60
CA ILE A 234 0.01 2.35 21.97
C ILE A 234 1.02 1.89 23.02
N GLN A 235 1.04 2.54 24.20
CA GLN A 235 1.92 2.16 25.29
C GLN A 235 1.61 0.77 25.84
N ASP A 236 0.33 0.43 26.00
CA ASP A 236 -0.13 -0.89 26.45
C ASP A 236 0.24 -1.97 25.42
N TYR A 237 0.07 -1.69 24.12
CA TYR A 237 0.48 -2.59 23.05
C TYR A 237 2.00 -2.79 23.00
N ALA A 238 2.79 -1.71 23.03
CA ALA A 238 4.25 -1.79 23.02
C ALA A 238 4.79 -2.66 24.17
N ASN A 239 4.20 -2.50 25.36
CA ASN A 239 4.54 -3.30 26.53
C ASN A 239 4.18 -4.78 26.37
N SER A 240 3.03 -5.10 25.75
CA SER A 240 2.55 -6.48 25.62
C SER A 240 3.42 -7.32 24.67
N ILE A 241 4.04 -6.69 23.67
CA ILE A 241 4.93 -7.35 22.69
C ILE A 241 6.41 -7.18 23.00
N GLY A 242 6.77 -6.40 24.04
CA GLY A 242 8.16 -6.16 24.44
C GLY A 242 8.94 -5.23 23.48
N VAL A 243 8.26 -4.30 22.82
CA VAL A 243 8.88 -3.31 21.91
C VAL A 243 8.93 -1.93 22.58
N LYS A 244 9.97 -1.15 22.25
CA LYS A 244 10.19 0.18 22.83
C LYS A 244 9.51 1.27 22.01
N ILE A 245 8.82 2.18 22.70
CA ILE A 245 8.51 3.51 22.16
C ILE A 245 9.79 4.35 22.27
N VAL A 246 10.43 4.61 21.12
CA VAL A 246 11.69 5.38 21.03
C VAL A 246 11.47 6.88 21.02
N GLY A 247 10.24 7.32 20.72
CA GLY A 247 9.94 8.73 20.55
C GLY A 247 8.46 9.08 20.61
N ARG A 248 8.20 10.33 20.98
CA ARG A 248 6.88 10.96 20.92
C ARG A 248 6.99 12.32 20.26
N ILE A 249 6.09 12.60 19.33
CA ILE A 249 5.97 13.89 18.67
C ILE A 249 4.64 14.50 19.08
N PRO A 250 4.63 15.67 19.76
CA PRO A 250 3.40 16.26 20.28
C PRO A 250 2.50 16.79 19.16
N PHE A 251 1.18 16.72 19.37
CA PHE A 251 0.21 17.31 18.45
C PHE A 251 0.11 18.84 18.63
N LYS A 252 0.91 19.59 17.87
CA LYS A 252 0.86 21.07 17.86
C LYS A 252 0.34 21.58 16.52
N ARG A 253 -0.56 22.57 16.56
CA ARG A 253 -1.10 23.25 15.36
C ARG A 253 0.00 23.89 14.51
N GLU A 254 0.96 24.55 15.15
CA GLU A 254 2.10 25.21 14.48
C GLU A 254 2.94 24.24 13.63
N TYR A 255 3.07 22.98 14.08
CA TYR A 255 3.76 21.93 13.32
C TYR A 255 2.96 21.54 12.08
N ALA A 256 1.64 21.41 12.22
CA ALA A 256 0.74 21.08 11.11
C ALA A 256 0.72 22.19 10.06
N GLU A 257 0.69 23.46 10.46
CA GLU A 257 0.74 24.63 9.57
C GLU A 257 2.08 24.75 8.83
N THR A 258 3.20 24.46 9.52
CA THR A 258 4.52 24.47 8.90
C THR A 258 4.65 23.37 7.84
N TYR A 259 4.26 22.14 8.19
CA TYR A 259 4.27 21.00 7.28
C TYR A 259 3.30 21.17 6.11
N SER A 260 2.09 21.70 6.34
CA SER A 260 1.09 21.85 5.29
C SER A 260 1.55 22.78 4.16
N SER A 261 2.54 23.64 4.44
CA SER A 261 3.16 24.57 3.50
C SER A 261 4.50 24.08 2.94
N GLY A 262 4.85 22.80 3.09
CA GLY A 262 6.09 22.21 2.54
C GLY A 262 7.38 22.62 3.26
N HIS A 263 7.31 23.26 4.43
CA HIS A 263 8.51 23.68 5.16
C HIS A 263 8.97 22.62 6.18
N LEU A 264 10.27 22.61 6.49
CA LEU A 264 10.83 21.79 7.55
C LEU A 264 10.47 22.36 8.93
N ILE A 265 9.91 21.52 9.80
CA ILE A 265 9.54 21.87 11.17
C ILE A 265 10.80 22.13 12.01
N ALA A 266 11.81 21.28 11.87
CA ALA A 266 13.08 21.37 12.62
C ALA A 266 13.86 22.66 12.34
N GLU A 267 13.66 23.28 11.18
CA GLU A 267 14.28 24.56 10.83
C GLU A 267 13.64 25.73 11.60
N LYS A 268 12.32 25.69 11.82
CA LYS A 268 11.56 26.76 12.49
C LYS A 268 11.40 26.55 14.00
N HIS A 269 11.50 25.29 14.46
CA HIS A 269 11.23 24.89 15.84
C HIS A 269 12.43 24.11 16.42
N PRO A 270 13.37 24.79 17.11
CA PRO A 270 14.56 24.16 17.67
C PRO A 270 14.25 23.01 18.64
N GLU A 271 13.17 23.11 19.41
CA GLU A 271 12.75 22.06 20.34
C GLU A 271 12.31 20.77 19.62
N PHE A 272 11.83 20.89 18.37
CA PHE A 272 11.52 19.75 17.54
C PHE A 272 12.80 19.04 17.08
N ALA A 273 13.82 19.81 16.68
CA ALA A 273 15.13 19.27 16.33
C ALA A 273 15.80 18.55 17.52
N GLU A 274 15.74 19.14 18.73
CA GLU A 274 16.24 18.49 19.96
C GLU A 274 15.52 17.17 20.24
N ASN A 275 14.20 17.14 20.09
CA ASN A 275 13.43 15.90 20.23
C ASN A 275 13.85 14.84 19.21
N LEU A 276 14.04 15.21 17.93
CA LEU A 276 14.49 14.27 16.90
C LEU A 276 15.87 13.68 17.19
N LEU A 277 16.79 14.47 17.76
CA LEU A 277 18.09 13.96 18.20
C LEU A 277 17.95 12.93 19.32
N ALA A 278 17.12 13.22 20.33
CA ALA A 278 16.85 12.27 21.41
C ALA A 278 16.22 10.97 20.90
N ILE A 279 15.27 11.06 19.97
CA ILE A 279 14.66 9.89 19.31
C ILE A 279 15.73 9.10 18.57
N TYR A 280 16.58 9.76 17.77
CA TYR A 280 17.64 9.10 17.02
C TYR A 280 18.63 8.36 17.93
N GLU A 281 19.01 8.94 19.07
CA GLU A 281 19.86 8.27 20.05
C GLU A 281 19.22 6.97 20.57
N GLU A 282 17.91 6.98 20.86
CA GLU A 282 17.19 5.77 21.24
C GLU A 282 17.09 4.74 20.11
N VAL A 283 16.92 5.19 18.87
CA VAL A 283 16.90 4.32 17.67
C VAL A 283 18.23 3.63 17.47
N THR A 284 19.36 4.33 17.63
CA THR A 284 20.70 3.73 17.47
C THR A 284 20.96 2.61 18.48
N LYS A 285 20.35 2.66 19.67
CA LYS A 285 20.46 1.59 20.69
C LYS A 285 19.73 0.31 20.30
N LEU A 286 18.83 0.35 19.32
CA LEU A 286 18.14 -0.84 18.80
C LEU A 286 19.02 -1.66 17.85
N LYS A 287 20.08 -1.08 17.30
CA LYS A 287 20.93 -1.77 16.32
C LYS A 287 21.55 -3.03 16.95
N GLY A 288 21.28 -4.18 16.34
CA GLY A 288 21.72 -5.49 16.84
C GLY A 288 20.98 -5.99 18.08
N ALA A 289 19.88 -5.35 18.48
CA ALA A 289 19.03 -5.83 19.56
C ALA A 289 18.32 -7.13 19.17
N VAL A 290 17.99 -7.94 20.18
CA VAL A 290 17.22 -9.17 19.98
C VAL A 290 15.79 -8.79 19.63
N VAL A 291 15.30 -9.35 18.52
CA VAL A 291 13.95 -9.12 18.03
C VAL A 291 12.94 -9.93 18.86
N PRO A 292 11.89 -9.29 19.42
CA PRO A 292 10.81 -10.00 20.10
C PRO A 292 10.10 -11.02 19.20
N PRO A 293 9.41 -12.02 19.77
CA PRO A 293 8.61 -12.95 18.98
C PRO A 293 7.48 -12.22 18.25
N VAL A 294 7.18 -12.69 17.02
CA VAL A 294 6.09 -12.15 16.21
C VAL A 294 4.75 -12.34 16.94
N PRO A 295 3.96 -11.27 17.16
CA PRO A 295 2.64 -11.36 17.74
C PRO A 295 1.74 -12.27 16.88
N LYS A 296 0.92 -13.10 17.52
CA LYS A 296 -0.13 -13.82 16.79
C LYS A 296 -1.21 -12.83 16.39
N LEU A 297 -1.38 -12.60 15.09
CA LEU A 297 -2.55 -11.92 14.57
C LEU A 297 -3.73 -12.90 14.57
N GLU A 298 -4.72 -12.64 15.42
CA GLU A 298 -5.97 -13.41 15.39
C GLU A 298 -6.77 -13.03 14.14
N GLY A 299 -7.21 -14.06 13.40
CA GLY A 299 -8.14 -13.88 12.29
C GLY A 299 -9.54 -13.53 12.77
N PHE A 300 -10.40 -13.10 11.85
CA PHE A 300 -11.80 -12.84 12.14
C PHE A 300 -12.54 -14.14 12.50
N ALA A 301 -13.16 -14.18 13.68
CA ALA A 301 -13.87 -15.36 14.16
C ALA A 301 -15.30 -15.43 13.60
N LEU A 302 -15.73 -16.62 13.18
CA LEU A 302 -17.10 -16.85 12.75
C LEU A 302 -18.09 -16.60 13.90
N SER A 303 -19.14 -15.83 13.62
CA SER A 303 -20.26 -15.65 14.55
C SER A 303 -21.08 -16.95 14.64
N PRO A 304 -21.61 -17.31 15.81
CA PRO A 304 -22.44 -18.52 15.94
C PRO A 304 -23.80 -18.34 15.24
N PRO A 305 -24.32 -19.34 14.51
CA PRO A 305 -25.67 -19.30 13.93
C PRO A 305 -26.76 -19.36 15.01
N PRO A 306 -28.02 -18.95 14.71
CA PRO A 306 -28.56 -18.59 13.40
C PRO A 306 -28.32 -17.13 13.00
N TYR A 307 -28.15 -16.90 11.69
CA TYR A 307 -27.99 -15.56 11.14
C TYR A 307 -29.33 -14.97 10.67
N LYS A 308 -29.51 -13.65 10.82
CA LYS A 308 -30.65 -12.93 10.22
C LYS A 308 -30.54 -12.98 8.67
N PRO A 309 -31.54 -13.41 7.89
CA PRO A 309 -31.46 -13.34 6.44
C PRO A 309 -31.12 -11.93 5.94
N PHE A 310 -30.35 -11.82 4.86
CA PHE A 310 -30.15 -10.52 4.21
C PHE A 310 -31.46 -10.01 3.64
N ASP A 311 -31.68 -8.70 3.75
CA ASP A 311 -32.80 -8.06 3.08
C ASP A 311 -32.63 -8.19 1.57
N ILE A 312 -33.73 -8.34 0.84
CA ILE A 312 -33.74 -8.46 -0.63
C ILE A 312 -34.25 -7.14 -1.21
N GLY A 313 -33.42 -6.51 -2.04
CA GLY A 313 -33.76 -5.31 -2.78
C GLY A 313 -34.60 -5.58 -4.03
N SER A 314 -34.67 -4.58 -4.91
CA SER A 314 -35.48 -4.60 -6.12
C SER A 314 -34.74 -4.12 -7.38
N ALA A 315 -33.42 -3.88 -7.29
CA ALA A 315 -32.65 -3.37 -8.40
C ALA A 315 -32.35 -4.43 -9.47
N ASP A 316 -32.40 -4.03 -10.75
CA ASP A 316 -32.03 -4.89 -11.88
C ASP A 316 -30.52 -4.84 -12.20
N LYS A 317 -29.85 -3.76 -11.80
CA LYS A 317 -28.41 -3.52 -11.97
C LYS A 317 -27.89 -2.76 -10.76
N PHE A 318 -26.61 -2.94 -10.48
CA PHE A 318 -25.90 -2.15 -9.47
C PHE A 318 -24.98 -1.11 -10.11
N LYS A 319 -24.61 -0.12 -9.31
CA LYS A 319 -23.52 0.82 -9.57
C LYS A 319 -22.45 0.67 -8.51
N GLU A 320 -21.20 0.62 -8.94
CA GLU A 320 -20.06 0.51 -8.02
C GLU A 320 -19.37 1.85 -7.81
N VAL A 321 -19.29 2.29 -6.55
CA VAL A 321 -18.54 3.46 -6.12
C VAL A 321 -17.39 3.01 -5.26
N THR A 322 -16.18 3.42 -5.58
CA THR A 322 -14.99 3.15 -4.77
C THR A 322 -14.48 4.46 -4.16
N VAL A 323 -14.39 4.51 -2.84
CA VAL A 323 -13.75 5.62 -2.13
C VAL A 323 -12.27 5.28 -1.96
N ILE A 324 -11.38 6.13 -2.45
CA ILE A 324 -9.91 5.97 -2.34
C ILE A 324 -9.28 7.26 -1.84
N SER A 325 -7.97 7.21 -1.57
CA SER A 325 -7.17 8.39 -1.25
C SER A 325 -5.75 8.21 -1.78
N GLY A 326 -5.02 9.31 -1.90
CA GLY A 326 -3.57 9.25 -2.15
C GLY A 326 -2.87 8.67 -0.93
N LYS A 327 -2.54 9.52 0.06
CA LYS A 327 -2.10 8.99 1.37
C LYS A 327 -3.23 8.27 2.11
N GLY A 328 -2.85 7.28 2.91
CA GLY A 328 -3.67 6.84 4.04
C GLY A 328 -3.88 7.96 5.07
N GLY A 329 -4.89 7.80 5.93
CA GLY A 329 -5.15 8.75 7.03
C GLY A 329 -5.85 10.06 6.64
N THR A 330 -6.29 10.23 5.38
CA THR A 330 -7.06 11.40 4.91
C THR A 330 -8.54 11.37 5.31
N GLY A 331 -9.00 10.29 5.96
CA GLY A 331 -10.40 10.11 6.38
C GLY A 331 -11.27 9.31 5.42
N LYS A 332 -10.68 8.65 4.41
CA LYS A 332 -11.35 7.73 3.47
C LYS A 332 -12.35 6.79 4.15
N THR A 333 -11.90 5.93 5.07
CA THR A 333 -12.77 4.96 5.77
C THR A 333 -13.86 5.64 6.60
N THR A 334 -13.59 6.82 7.16
CA THR A 334 -14.60 7.61 7.88
C THR A 334 -15.71 8.10 6.93
N VAL A 335 -15.33 8.58 5.74
CA VAL A 335 -16.28 8.98 4.70
C VAL A 335 -17.05 7.76 4.18
N THR A 336 -16.38 6.64 3.91
CA THR A 336 -17.02 5.40 3.45
C THR A 336 -18.03 4.87 4.47
N ALA A 337 -17.67 4.84 5.75
CA ALA A 337 -18.58 4.42 6.82
C ALA A 337 -19.79 5.36 6.95
N ALA A 338 -19.60 6.68 6.78
CA ALA A 338 -20.69 7.64 6.78
C ALA A 338 -21.61 7.46 5.55
N PHE A 339 -21.06 7.22 4.36
CA PHE A 339 -21.86 6.86 3.18
C PHE A 339 -22.59 5.52 3.39
N ALA A 340 -22.00 4.58 4.11
CA ALA A 340 -22.67 3.33 4.46
C ALA A 340 -23.90 3.54 5.37
N ASP A 341 -23.98 4.60 6.17
CA ASP A 341 -25.23 4.91 6.90
C ASP A 341 -26.29 5.56 6.00
N LEU A 342 -25.87 6.36 5.02
CA LEU A 342 -26.78 7.16 4.19
C LEU A 342 -27.35 6.37 3.00
N ALA A 343 -26.63 5.35 2.54
CA ALA A 343 -26.99 4.60 1.35
C ALA A 343 -28.04 3.51 1.66
N GLU A 344 -28.98 3.30 0.73
CA GLU A 344 -29.99 2.24 0.81
C GLU A 344 -29.76 1.18 -0.27
N GLY A 345 -30.19 -0.06 -0.01
CA GLY A 345 -30.14 -1.14 -1.01
C GLY A 345 -28.73 -1.41 -1.56
N LYS A 346 -27.76 -1.63 -0.68
CA LYS A 346 -26.33 -1.68 -1.00
C LYS A 346 -25.62 -2.93 -0.50
N VAL A 347 -24.45 -3.19 -1.09
CA VAL A 347 -23.42 -4.10 -0.56
C VAL A 347 -22.17 -3.29 -0.24
N LEU A 348 -21.55 -3.58 0.89
CA LEU A 348 -20.28 -2.97 1.30
C LEU A 348 -19.11 -3.86 0.88
N ALA A 349 -18.02 -3.26 0.43
CA ALA A 349 -16.79 -3.96 0.09
C ALA A 349 -15.61 -3.25 0.79
N ASP A 350 -15.01 -3.89 1.78
CA ASP A 350 -13.75 -3.42 2.35
C ASP A 350 -12.60 -3.96 1.48
N ASN A 351 -12.15 -3.11 0.57
CA ASN A 351 -11.10 -3.42 -0.40
C ASN A 351 -9.71 -3.04 0.15
N ASP A 352 -9.60 -2.50 1.36
CA ASP A 352 -8.30 -2.32 2.03
C ASP A 352 -7.88 -3.64 2.68
N VAL A 353 -7.43 -4.59 1.87
CA VAL A 353 -7.16 -5.97 2.33
C VAL A 353 -5.86 -6.10 3.15
N ASP A 354 -5.01 -5.07 3.08
CA ASP A 354 -3.76 -4.97 3.84
C ASP A 354 -4.07 -4.53 5.28
N ALA A 355 -4.99 -3.57 5.47
CA ALA A 355 -5.51 -3.14 6.76
C ALA A 355 -7.02 -2.85 6.67
N ALA A 356 -7.82 -3.91 6.76
CA ALA A 356 -9.29 -3.78 6.66
C ALA A 356 -9.77 -2.99 7.86
N ASP A 357 -10.03 -1.69 7.74
CA ASP A 357 -10.37 -0.82 8.87
C ASP A 357 -11.88 -0.67 9.05
N LEU A 358 -12.68 -0.93 8.01
CA LEU A 358 -14.12 -0.69 8.04
C LEU A 358 -14.82 -1.57 9.09
N HIS A 359 -14.28 -2.76 9.35
CA HIS A 359 -14.79 -3.67 10.40
C HIS A 359 -14.74 -3.06 11.81
N LEU A 360 -13.85 -2.09 12.07
CA LEU A 360 -13.73 -1.44 13.38
C LEU A 360 -14.92 -0.50 13.67
N LEU A 361 -15.57 0.03 12.64
CA LEU A 361 -16.73 0.94 12.77
C LEU A 361 -18.06 0.23 12.56
N LEU A 362 -18.10 -0.77 11.68
CA LEU A 362 -19.35 -1.43 11.31
C LEU A 362 -19.64 -2.71 12.12
N THR A 363 -18.69 -3.14 12.95
CA THR A 363 -18.78 -4.30 13.85
C THR A 363 -19.47 -5.51 13.20
N PRO A 364 -18.93 -6.04 12.09
CA PRO A 364 -19.59 -7.05 11.29
C PRO A 364 -19.73 -8.39 12.01
N GLU A 365 -20.89 -9.03 11.86
CA GLU A 365 -21.11 -10.44 12.18
C GLU A 365 -20.61 -11.31 11.02
N ILE A 366 -19.48 -11.98 11.19
CA ILE A 366 -18.87 -12.82 10.15
C ILE A 366 -19.66 -14.11 10.00
N ARG A 367 -20.26 -14.32 8.82
CA ARG A 367 -21.09 -15.49 8.51
C ARG A 367 -20.32 -16.59 7.82
N GLU A 368 -19.44 -16.18 6.92
CA GLU A 368 -18.63 -17.06 6.09
C GLU A 368 -17.17 -16.60 6.12
N ALA A 369 -16.27 -17.57 6.15
CA ALA A 369 -14.84 -17.36 6.06
C ALA A 369 -14.28 -18.37 5.07
N HIS A 370 -13.54 -17.88 4.09
CA HIS A 370 -13.01 -18.69 2.99
C HIS A 370 -11.51 -18.43 2.85
N PRO A 371 -10.68 -19.47 2.77
CA PRO A 371 -9.25 -19.29 2.54
C PRO A 371 -9.02 -18.67 1.17
N PHE A 372 -8.17 -17.64 1.13
CA PHE A 372 -7.70 -17.06 -0.10
C PHE A 372 -6.38 -17.70 -0.51
N VAL A 373 -6.40 -18.33 -1.68
CA VAL A 373 -5.22 -18.93 -2.30
C VAL A 373 -4.71 -17.94 -3.35
N GLY A 374 -3.98 -16.93 -2.88
CA GLY A 374 -3.41 -15.87 -3.71
C GLY A 374 -2.01 -16.21 -4.22
N GLY A 375 -1.18 -16.79 -3.35
CA GLY A 375 0.22 -17.05 -3.63
C GLY A 375 0.48 -18.43 -4.22
N SER A 376 1.52 -18.49 -5.04
CA SER A 376 2.19 -19.72 -5.46
C SER A 376 3.63 -19.57 -5.03
N LEU A 377 4.21 -20.51 -4.30
CA LEU A 377 5.64 -20.48 -3.98
C LEU A 377 6.33 -21.63 -4.66
N ALA A 378 7.49 -21.33 -5.25
CA ALA A 378 8.35 -22.36 -5.77
C ALA A 378 9.06 -23.07 -4.60
N GLY A 379 9.07 -24.39 -4.62
CA GLY A 379 9.88 -25.22 -3.72
C GLY A 379 10.84 -26.05 -4.56
N ILE A 380 12.10 -26.18 -4.10
CA ILE A 380 13.10 -27.03 -4.76
C ILE A 380 13.36 -28.25 -3.86
N ASP A 381 13.13 -29.44 -4.39
CA ASP A 381 13.52 -30.70 -3.75
C ASP A 381 15.04 -30.90 -3.90
N PRO A 382 15.82 -30.75 -2.82
CA PRO A 382 17.28 -30.85 -2.89
C PRO A 382 17.73 -32.26 -3.30
N LYS A 383 16.93 -33.31 -3.08
CA LYS A 383 17.29 -34.68 -3.45
C LYS A 383 17.26 -34.91 -4.97
N LYS A 384 16.39 -34.18 -5.68
CA LYS A 384 16.27 -34.23 -7.14
C LYS A 384 17.12 -33.18 -7.84
N CYS A 385 17.54 -32.13 -7.13
CA CYS A 385 18.31 -31.05 -7.70
C CYS A 385 19.70 -31.52 -8.15
N THR A 386 20.03 -31.28 -9.42
CA THR A 386 21.36 -31.55 -10.01
C THR A 386 22.30 -30.34 -9.98
N ALA A 387 21.93 -29.28 -9.25
CA ALA A 387 22.69 -28.03 -9.17
C ALA A 387 23.05 -27.41 -10.55
N CYS A 388 22.20 -27.61 -11.57
CA CYS A 388 22.49 -27.15 -12.94
C CYS A 388 22.35 -25.64 -13.18
N GLY A 389 21.71 -24.89 -12.27
CA GLY A 389 21.62 -23.42 -12.33
C GLY A 389 20.54 -22.83 -13.25
N LEU A 390 19.91 -23.61 -14.12
CA LEU A 390 18.92 -23.10 -15.09
C LEU A 390 17.77 -22.31 -14.45
N CYS A 391 17.28 -22.75 -13.29
CA CYS A 391 16.21 -22.04 -12.58
C CYS A 391 16.67 -20.69 -12.01
N HIS A 392 17.91 -20.60 -11.52
CA HIS A 392 18.53 -19.36 -11.04
C HIS A 392 18.75 -18.38 -12.20
N GLU A 393 19.35 -18.82 -13.30
CA GLU A 393 19.63 -17.98 -14.47
C GLU A 393 18.37 -17.41 -15.14
N ARG A 394 17.23 -18.09 -15.00
CA ARG A 394 15.95 -17.71 -15.61
C ARG A 394 15.00 -17.00 -14.65
N CYS A 395 15.38 -16.81 -13.39
CA CYS A 395 14.51 -16.14 -12.43
C CYS A 395 14.67 -14.62 -12.55
N HIS A 396 13.65 -13.94 -13.05
CA HIS A 396 13.66 -12.47 -13.19
C HIS A 396 13.50 -11.71 -11.86
N PHE A 397 13.27 -12.45 -10.77
CA PHE A 397 13.05 -11.90 -9.43
C PHE A 397 14.23 -12.15 -8.49
N ASP A 398 15.32 -12.76 -8.98
CA ASP A 398 16.49 -13.15 -8.18
C ASP A 398 16.14 -14.03 -6.95
N ALA A 399 15.02 -14.76 -7.01
CA ALA A 399 14.46 -15.49 -5.86
C ALA A 399 15.04 -16.90 -5.65
N ILE A 400 16.10 -17.27 -6.36
CA ILE A 400 16.67 -18.63 -6.31
C ILE A 400 18.16 -18.52 -6.07
N ASP A 401 18.64 -19.05 -4.94
CA ASP A 401 20.04 -18.91 -4.53
C ASP A 401 20.77 -20.25 -4.48
N PHE A 402 22.07 -20.22 -4.81
CA PHE A 402 22.98 -21.35 -4.59
C PHE A 402 23.41 -21.42 -3.12
N ASP A 403 22.43 -21.60 -2.24
CA ASP A 403 22.60 -21.72 -0.80
C ASP A 403 21.62 -22.73 -0.17
N GLY A 404 21.22 -23.71 -0.95
CA GLY A 404 20.34 -24.79 -0.54
C GLY A 404 21.08 -25.98 0.10
N PRO A 405 20.33 -26.91 0.71
CA PRO A 405 20.89 -28.09 1.38
C PRO A 405 21.76 -28.94 0.46
N ALA A 406 22.81 -29.55 0.99
CA ALA A 406 23.60 -30.55 0.27
C ALA A 406 22.75 -31.80 -0.07
N ASN A 407 23.19 -32.56 -1.07
CA ASN A 407 22.63 -33.88 -1.38
C ASN A 407 23.76 -34.89 -1.65
N ASP A 408 23.40 -36.12 -2.06
CA ASP A 408 24.38 -37.21 -2.28
C ASP A 408 25.40 -36.94 -3.39
N LYS A 409 25.19 -35.91 -4.22
CA LYS A 409 26.01 -35.58 -5.39
C LYS A 409 26.69 -34.21 -5.32
N HIS A 410 26.15 -33.28 -4.55
CA HIS A 410 26.59 -31.89 -4.48
C HIS A 410 26.60 -31.38 -3.05
N ASP A 411 27.69 -30.71 -2.67
CA ASP A 411 27.86 -30.09 -1.34
C ASP A 411 26.86 -28.96 -1.07
N LYS A 412 26.18 -28.48 -2.12
CA LYS A 412 25.18 -27.42 -2.07
C LYS A 412 24.21 -27.57 -3.24
N THR A 413 22.96 -27.21 -3.02
CA THR A 413 21.94 -27.15 -4.08
C THR A 413 21.33 -25.75 -4.15
N TYR A 414 20.33 -25.56 -5.00
CA TYR A 414 19.57 -24.31 -5.05
C TYR A 414 18.40 -24.35 -4.07
N LYS A 415 18.11 -23.21 -3.44
CA LYS A 415 16.89 -22.98 -2.66
C LYS A 415 16.15 -21.76 -3.19
N VAL A 416 14.86 -21.68 -2.91
CA VAL A 416 14.04 -20.50 -3.19
C VAL A 416 14.08 -19.60 -1.96
N ASP A 417 14.37 -18.32 -2.15
CA ASP A 417 14.04 -17.28 -1.19
C ASP A 417 12.54 -16.98 -1.31
N THR A 418 11.78 -17.33 -0.28
CA THR A 418 10.32 -17.21 -0.29
C THR A 418 9.84 -15.77 -0.22
N LEU A 419 10.67 -14.83 0.24
CA LEU A 419 10.30 -13.41 0.33
C LEU A 419 10.39 -12.71 -1.03
N SER A 420 11.33 -13.15 -1.89
CA SER A 420 11.51 -12.60 -3.23
C SER A 420 10.75 -13.39 -4.32
N CYS A 421 10.10 -14.50 -3.96
CA CYS A 421 9.49 -15.41 -4.93
C CYS A 421 8.04 -15.06 -5.28
N GLU A 422 7.85 -14.55 -6.49
CA GLU A 422 6.55 -14.16 -7.04
C GLU A 422 5.67 -15.32 -7.56
N GLY A 423 6.15 -16.57 -7.51
CA GLY A 423 5.30 -17.73 -7.82
C GLY A 423 4.92 -17.96 -9.27
N CYS A 424 5.56 -17.28 -10.22
CA CYS A 424 5.20 -17.35 -11.65
C CYS A 424 5.28 -18.76 -12.28
N GLY A 425 6.08 -19.67 -11.70
CA GLY A 425 6.23 -21.04 -12.17
C GLY A 425 7.21 -21.24 -13.32
N LEU A 426 7.92 -20.21 -13.79
CA LEU A 426 8.96 -20.35 -14.83
C LEU A 426 10.02 -21.38 -14.43
N CYS A 427 10.47 -21.35 -13.18
CA CYS A 427 11.44 -22.29 -12.63
C CYS A 427 11.02 -23.77 -12.76
N VAL A 428 9.73 -24.07 -12.63
CA VAL A 428 9.18 -25.43 -12.83
C VAL A 428 9.32 -25.85 -14.29
N LEU A 429 9.02 -24.95 -15.22
CA LEU A 429 9.04 -25.24 -16.65
C LEU A 429 10.46 -25.45 -17.19
N VAL A 430 11.46 -24.79 -16.61
CA VAL A 430 12.86 -24.90 -17.03
C VAL A 430 13.64 -26.02 -16.33
N CYS A 431 13.10 -26.62 -15.25
CA CYS A 431 13.81 -27.64 -14.50
C CYS A 431 13.76 -29.01 -15.20
N PRO A 432 14.90 -29.55 -15.70
CA PRO A 432 14.91 -30.82 -16.44
C PRO A 432 14.61 -32.02 -15.55
N GLU A 433 14.95 -31.95 -14.26
CA GLU A 433 14.79 -33.03 -13.29
C GLU A 433 13.43 -33.03 -12.59
N GLN A 434 12.56 -32.06 -12.91
CA GLN A 434 11.29 -31.84 -12.22
C GLN A 434 11.47 -31.75 -10.70
N ALA A 435 12.59 -31.15 -10.26
CA ALA A 435 12.93 -30.95 -8.87
C ALA A 435 12.15 -29.80 -8.23
N ILE A 436 11.48 -28.97 -9.04
CA ILE A 436 10.80 -27.75 -8.58
C ILE A 436 9.30 -27.95 -8.64
N THR A 437 8.61 -27.65 -7.55
CA THR A 437 7.15 -27.66 -7.45
C THR A 437 6.63 -26.26 -7.17
N ILE A 438 5.38 -26.01 -7.56
CA ILE A 438 4.65 -24.82 -7.13
C ILE A 438 3.61 -25.27 -6.12
N GLU A 439 3.76 -24.79 -4.89
CA GLU A 439 2.77 -25.00 -3.84
C GLU A 439 1.88 -23.78 -3.75
N ARG A 440 0.57 -24.03 -3.80
CA ARG A 440 -0.43 -23.00 -3.59
C ARG A 440 -0.49 -22.68 -2.10
N LYS A 441 -0.16 -21.45 -1.74
CA LYS A 441 -0.18 -20.99 -0.35
C LYS A 441 -1.48 -20.23 -0.09
N VAL A 442 -2.09 -20.52 1.06
CA VAL A 442 -3.15 -19.68 1.59
C VAL A 442 -2.47 -18.41 2.10
N THR A 443 -2.70 -17.29 1.42
CA THR A 443 -2.07 -16.00 1.72
C THR A 443 -3.00 -15.06 2.45
N GLY A 444 -4.23 -15.48 2.75
CA GLY A 444 -5.22 -14.68 3.46
C GLY A 444 -6.55 -15.40 3.57
N ASN A 445 -7.57 -14.67 4.00
CA ASN A 445 -8.94 -15.12 4.00
C ASN A 445 -9.85 -14.00 3.50
N TRP A 446 -10.95 -14.35 2.87
CA TRP A 446 -12.03 -13.42 2.56
C TRP A 446 -13.32 -13.87 3.25
N TYR A 447 -14.19 -12.92 3.50
CA TYR A 447 -15.31 -13.07 4.42
C TYR A 447 -16.58 -12.48 3.83
N VAL A 448 -17.70 -13.10 4.17
CA VAL A 448 -19.05 -12.51 4.00
C VAL A 448 -19.62 -12.27 5.37
N SER A 449 -20.00 -11.03 5.62
CA SER A 449 -20.48 -10.59 6.92
C SER A 449 -21.78 -9.80 6.80
N ASN A 450 -22.47 -9.71 7.94
CA ASN A 450 -23.62 -8.84 8.09
C ASN A 450 -23.27 -7.64 8.98
N THR A 451 -23.74 -6.47 8.59
CA THR A 451 -23.67 -5.26 9.41
C THR A 451 -25.07 -4.71 9.57
N ASP A 452 -25.26 -3.77 10.50
CA ASP A 452 -26.51 -3.02 10.61
C ASP A 452 -26.80 -2.14 9.38
N ARG A 453 -25.83 -1.99 8.46
CA ARG A 453 -25.92 -1.21 7.23
C ARG A 453 -26.05 -2.07 5.97
N GLY A 454 -26.12 -3.40 6.11
CA GLY A 454 -26.25 -4.33 4.99
C GLY A 454 -25.13 -5.37 4.90
N PRO A 455 -25.14 -6.23 3.86
CA PRO A 455 -24.10 -7.22 3.62
C PRO A 455 -22.76 -6.55 3.35
N MET A 456 -21.69 -7.15 3.89
CA MET A 456 -20.32 -6.69 3.70
C MET A 456 -19.42 -7.83 3.26
N THR A 457 -18.62 -7.58 2.24
CA THR A 457 -17.48 -8.41 1.85
C THR A 457 -16.21 -7.72 2.28
N HIS A 458 -15.29 -8.49 2.85
CA HIS A 458 -13.98 -7.97 3.28
C HIS A 458 -12.97 -9.10 3.26
N ALA A 459 -11.70 -8.76 3.36
CA ALA A 459 -10.66 -9.76 3.40
C ALA A 459 -9.49 -9.29 4.25
N ARG A 460 -8.61 -10.26 4.55
CA ARG A 460 -7.38 -10.01 5.29
C ARG A 460 -6.27 -10.87 4.73
N LEU A 461 -5.18 -10.22 4.33
CA LEU A 461 -3.95 -10.92 4.00
C LEU A 461 -3.21 -11.40 5.25
N GLY A 462 -2.40 -12.44 5.06
CA GLY A 462 -1.33 -12.79 5.99
C GLY A 462 -0.23 -11.72 5.99
N ILE A 463 0.70 -11.85 6.94
CA ILE A 463 1.79 -10.91 7.11
C ILE A 463 2.78 -11.06 5.94
N ALA A 464 3.19 -9.94 5.35
CA ALA A 464 4.18 -9.91 4.26
C ALA A 464 3.81 -10.81 3.07
N GLU A 465 2.51 -11.06 2.84
CA GLU A 465 2.05 -11.86 1.71
C GLU A 465 1.79 -11.00 0.48
N GLU A 466 2.15 -11.51 -0.68
CA GLU A 466 1.86 -10.89 -1.97
C GLU A 466 0.38 -11.11 -2.38
N ASN A 467 -0.05 -10.42 -3.44
CA ASN A 467 -1.36 -10.57 -4.12
C ASN A 467 -2.54 -9.79 -3.52
N SER A 468 -2.29 -8.68 -2.84
CA SER A 468 -3.32 -7.75 -2.37
C SER A 468 -4.30 -7.34 -3.48
N GLY A 469 -3.81 -6.99 -4.68
CA GLY A 469 -4.69 -6.68 -5.83
C GLY A 469 -5.62 -7.83 -6.26
N ARG A 470 -5.19 -9.10 -6.18
CA ARG A 470 -6.06 -10.25 -6.48
C ARG A 470 -7.08 -10.50 -5.38
N LEU A 471 -6.71 -10.27 -4.12
CA LEU A 471 -7.64 -10.40 -3.01
C LEU A 471 -8.71 -9.30 -3.06
N VAL A 472 -8.32 -8.07 -3.39
CA VAL A 472 -9.26 -6.97 -3.69
C VAL A 472 -10.23 -7.38 -4.78
N SER A 473 -9.72 -7.91 -5.89
CA SER A 473 -10.56 -8.40 -7.00
C SER A 473 -11.54 -9.50 -6.55
N GLN A 474 -11.12 -10.38 -5.63
CA GLN A 474 -11.97 -11.41 -5.04
C GLN A 474 -13.07 -10.83 -4.15
N VAL A 475 -12.75 -9.84 -3.31
CA VAL A 475 -13.73 -9.11 -2.48
C VAL A 475 -14.78 -8.45 -3.38
N ARG A 476 -14.35 -7.68 -4.39
CA ARG A 476 -15.24 -7.01 -5.34
C ARG A 476 -16.12 -7.97 -6.13
N THR A 477 -15.53 -9.08 -6.61
CA THR A 477 -16.31 -10.13 -7.30
C THR A 477 -17.41 -10.67 -6.40
N LYS A 478 -17.09 -10.93 -5.12
CA LYS A 478 -18.09 -11.40 -4.16
C LYS A 478 -19.15 -10.34 -3.85
N ALA A 479 -18.75 -9.07 -3.76
CA ALA A 479 -19.68 -7.96 -3.58
C ALA A 479 -20.68 -7.88 -4.74
N ALA A 480 -20.20 -8.03 -5.98
CA ALA A 480 -21.03 -8.07 -7.18
C ALA A 480 -22.01 -9.25 -7.18
N GLU A 481 -21.55 -10.47 -6.84
CA GLU A 481 -22.43 -11.64 -6.70
C GLU A 481 -23.54 -11.43 -5.65
N LEU A 482 -23.21 -10.80 -4.52
CA LEU A 482 -24.19 -10.46 -3.49
C LEU A 482 -25.15 -9.38 -3.98
N ALA A 483 -24.65 -8.36 -4.70
CA ALA A 483 -25.49 -7.29 -5.22
C ALA A 483 -26.51 -7.83 -6.23
N GLU A 484 -26.10 -8.73 -7.12
CA GLU A 484 -26.98 -9.39 -8.09
C GLU A 484 -28.00 -10.31 -7.41
N SER A 485 -27.54 -11.19 -6.52
CA SER A 485 -28.42 -12.18 -5.87
C SER A 485 -29.42 -11.55 -4.90
N LEU A 486 -29.03 -10.47 -4.24
CA LEU A 486 -29.88 -9.72 -3.31
C LEU A 486 -30.60 -8.53 -3.96
N LYS A 487 -30.41 -8.30 -5.27
CA LYS A 487 -30.99 -7.17 -6.02
C LYS A 487 -30.70 -5.81 -5.39
N MET A 488 -29.46 -5.62 -4.96
CA MET A 488 -28.96 -4.36 -4.43
C MET A 488 -28.56 -3.44 -5.59
N GLY A 489 -28.87 -2.15 -5.47
CA GLY A 489 -28.60 -1.16 -6.52
C GLY A 489 -27.21 -0.54 -6.44
N GLN A 490 -26.46 -0.78 -5.37
CA GLN A 490 -25.19 -0.11 -5.11
C GLN A 490 -24.15 -1.05 -4.50
N ILE A 491 -22.89 -0.85 -4.88
CA ILE A 491 -21.72 -1.36 -4.16
C ILE A 491 -20.92 -0.14 -3.68
N LEU A 492 -20.63 -0.08 -2.39
CA LEU A 492 -19.74 0.92 -1.80
C LEU A 492 -18.45 0.25 -1.37
N GLY A 493 -17.37 0.58 -2.07
CA GLY A 493 -16.03 0.09 -1.79
C GLY A 493 -15.21 1.07 -0.94
N ASP A 494 -14.62 0.59 0.16
CA ASP A 494 -13.52 1.25 0.85
C ASP A 494 -12.21 0.78 0.23
N GLY A 495 -11.64 1.52 -0.71
CA GLY A 495 -10.41 1.15 -1.40
C GLY A 495 -9.16 1.37 -0.55
N PRO A 496 -8.00 0.82 -0.92
CA PRO A 496 -6.73 1.10 -0.25
C PRO A 496 -6.20 2.50 -0.62
N PRO A 497 -5.23 3.05 0.14
CA PRO A 497 -4.51 4.25 -0.25
C PRO A 497 -3.46 3.96 -1.33
N GLY A 498 -3.00 5.01 -2.02
CA GLY A 498 -1.85 4.97 -2.91
C GLY A 498 -2.21 4.87 -4.39
N THR A 499 -1.27 4.35 -5.19
CA THR A 499 -1.48 4.11 -6.63
C THR A 499 -1.09 2.69 -7.09
N GLY A 500 -0.69 1.81 -6.17
CA GLY A 500 -0.26 0.45 -6.47
C GLY A 500 -1.37 -0.53 -6.86
N CYS A 501 -0.99 -1.80 -6.98
CA CYS A 501 -1.86 -2.91 -7.40
C CYS A 501 -3.22 -3.00 -6.67
N PRO A 502 -3.30 -2.78 -5.35
CA PRO A 502 -4.58 -2.83 -4.64
C PRO A 502 -5.54 -1.72 -5.10
N VAL A 503 -5.02 -0.53 -5.38
CA VAL A 503 -5.80 0.61 -5.86
C VAL A 503 -6.22 0.39 -7.30
N ILE A 504 -5.31 -0.07 -8.17
CA ILE A 504 -5.63 -0.48 -9.55
C ILE A 504 -6.79 -1.49 -9.55
N ALA A 505 -6.71 -2.52 -8.71
CA ALA A 505 -7.75 -3.54 -8.58
C ALA A 505 -9.05 -3.00 -7.99
N SER A 506 -9.03 -1.92 -7.22
CA SER A 506 -10.23 -1.30 -6.63
C SER A 506 -10.93 -0.37 -7.63
N VAL A 507 -10.15 0.36 -8.42
CA VAL A 507 -10.63 1.35 -9.40
C VAL A 507 -11.12 0.70 -10.69
N THR A 508 -10.42 -0.34 -11.17
CA THR A 508 -10.69 -0.93 -12.50
C THR A 508 -12.13 -1.44 -12.59
N GLY A 509 -12.92 -0.85 -13.49
CA GLY A 509 -14.31 -1.25 -13.73
C GLY A 509 -15.34 -0.70 -12.73
N ALA A 510 -14.94 0.15 -11.79
CA ALA A 510 -15.89 0.91 -10.98
C ALA A 510 -16.65 1.94 -11.85
N ASP A 511 -17.88 2.28 -11.48
CA ASP A 511 -18.66 3.32 -12.19
C ASP A 511 -18.24 4.74 -11.80
N MET A 512 -17.72 4.91 -10.59
CA MET A 512 -17.27 6.19 -10.04
C MET A 512 -16.22 5.99 -8.96
N VAL A 513 -15.22 6.86 -8.93
CA VAL A 513 -14.23 6.93 -7.85
C VAL A 513 -14.41 8.21 -7.06
N VAL A 514 -14.46 8.12 -5.73
CA VAL A 514 -14.45 9.28 -4.85
C VAL A 514 -13.08 9.37 -4.18
N ILE A 515 -12.33 10.43 -4.48
CA ILE A 515 -11.00 10.67 -3.92
C ILE A 515 -11.14 11.56 -2.69
N VAL A 516 -10.68 11.08 -1.54
CA VAL A 516 -10.63 11.84 -0.28
C VAL A 516 -9.22 12.37 -0.05
N THR A 517 -9.05 13.69 -0.01
CA THR A 517 -7.76 14.36 0.18
C THR A 517 -7.81 15.41 1.30
N GLU A 518 -6.65 15.91 1.73
CA GLU A 518 -6.50 17.02 2.68
C GLU A 518 -5.76 18.19 2.01
N PRO A 519 -6.04 19.46 2.35
CA PRO A 519 -5.40 20.62 1.75
C PRO A 519 -3.96 20.82 2.28
N THR A 520 -3.05 19.95 1.86
CA THR A 520 -1.62 19.97 2.18
C THR A 520 -0.81 19.76 0.91
N VAL A 521 0.43 20.26 0.82
CA VAL A 521 1.28 20.06 -0.38
C VAL A 521 1.31 18.60 -0.84
N SER A 522 1.47 17.66 0.10
CA SER A 522 1.38 16.23 -0.16
C SER A 522 0.01 15.75 -0.63
N GLY A 523 -1.07 16.18 0.04
CA GLY A 523 -2.43 15.80 -0.34
C GLY A 523 -2.82 16.27 -1.74
N VAL A 524 -2.31 17.41 -2.18
CA VAL A 524 -2.47 17.88 -3.56
C VAL A 524 -1.73 16.96 -4.53
N HIS A 525 -0.44 16.72 -4.31
CA HIS A 525 0.39 15.86 -5.16
C HIS A 525 -0.17 14.44 -5.31
N ASP A 526 -0.56 13.81 -4.20
CA ASP A 526 -1.02 12.42 -4.25
C ASP A 526 -2.42 12.31 -4.85
N MET A 527 -3.30 13.30 -4.62
CA MET A 527 -4.58 13.37 -5.31
C MET A 527 -4.38 13.45 -6.83
N GLU A 528 -3.44 14.26 -7.32
CA GLU A 528 -3.12 14.32 -8.76
C GLU A 528 -2.74 12.95 -9.31
N ARG A 529 -1.85 12.21 -8.63
CA ARG A 529 -1.44 10.86 -9.06
C ARG A 529 -2.60 9.87 -9.07
N VAL A 530 -3.47 9.92 -8.07
CA VAL A 530 -4.68 9.09 -8.02
C VAL A 530 -5.68 9.46 -9.12
N MET A 531 -5.83 10.75 -9.44
CA MET A 531 -6.66 11.21 -10.56
C MET A 531 -6.10 10.74 -11.91
N GLU A 532 -4.78 10.82 -12.09
CA GLU A 532 -4.10 10.29 -13.28
C GLU A 532 -4.34 8.78 -13.42
N LEU A 533 -4.27 8.03 -12.31
CA LEU A 533 -4.57 6.59 -12.29
C LEU A 533 -6.02 6.29 -12.69
N ALA A 534 -7.00 6.97 -12.09
CA ALA A 534 -8.40 6.77 -12.43
C ALA A 534 -8.68 7.14 -13.90
N SER A 535 -8.10 8.24 -14.38
CA SER A 535 -8.17 8.67 -15.78
C SER A 535 -7.54 7.64 -16.73
N HIS A 536 -6.40 7.04 -16.36
CA HIS A 536 -5.74 5.97 -17.11
C HIS A 536 -6.68 4.77 -17.35
N PHE A 537 -7.50 4.40 -16.36
CA PHE A 537 -8.51 3.36 -16.47
C PHE A 537 -9.88 3.85 -16.99
N ASN A 538 -9.98 5.12 -17.42
CA ASN A 538 -11.21 5.76 -17.90
C ASN A 538 -12.36 5.72 -16.89
N VAL A 539 -12.05 5.86 -15.60
CA VAL A 539 -13.04 5.89 -14.52
C VAL A 539 -13.24 7.33 -14.07
N PRO A 540 -14.49 7.85 -14.06
CA PRO A 540 -14.76 9.21 -13.63
C PRO A 540 -14.48 9.37 -12.13
N THR A 541 -13.97 10.53 -11.74
CA THR A 541 -13.64 10.87 -10.36
C THR A 541 -14.50 12.00 -9.81
N LEU A 542 -14.68 12.00 -8.50
CA LEU A 542 -15.20 13.11 -7.71
C LEU A 542 -14.28 13.30 -6.50
N VAL A 543 -14.18 14.53 -5.98
CA VAL A 543 -13.24 14.85 -4.90
C VAL A 543 -13.98 15.30 -3.64
N ILE A 544 -13.54 14.81 -2.49
CA ILE A 544 -13.92 15.33 -1.17
C ILE A 544 -12.67 15.86 -0.50
N ILE A 545 -12.71 17.14 -0.10
CA ILE A 545 -11.65 17.77 0.67
C ILE A 545 -11.99 17.61 2.15
N ASN A 546 -11.23 16.78 2.85
CA ASN A 546 -11.31 16.64 4.29
C ASN A 546 -10.45 17.69 4.99
N LYS A 547 -10.91 18.17 6.15
CA LYS A 547 -10.29 19.27 6.90
C LYS A 547 -10.02 20.51 6.02
N ALA A 548 -11.01 20.86 5.20
CA ALA A 548 -10.89 21.86 4.14
C ALA A 548 -10.46 23.26 4.61
N ASP A 549 -10.66 23.57 5.90
CA ASP A 549 -10.33 24.84 6.54
C ASP A 549 -8.89 24.92 7.12
N ILE A 550 -8.06 23.89 6.93
CA ILE A 550 -6.65 23.90 7.38
C ILE A 550 -5.78 24.84 6.53
N ASN A 551 -5.95 24.84 5.21
CA ASN A 551 -5.18 25.68 4.30
C ASN A 551 -6.04 26.04 3.08
N ILE A 552 -6.43 27.31 2.99
CA ILE A 552 -7.34 27.81 1.97
C ILE A 552 -6.68 27.78 0.58
N ASP A 553 -5.38 28.12 0.48
CA ASP A 553 -4.67 28.15 -0.79
C ASP A 553 -4.59 26.74 -1.42
N HIS A 554 -4.33 25.71 -0.61
CA HIS A 554 -4.34 24.33 -1.09
C HIS A 554 -5.75 23.80 -1.36
N GLU A 555 -6.76 24.26 -0.64
CA GLU A 555 -8.17 23.94 -0.93
C GLU A 555 -8.55 24.45 -2.33
N GLU A 556 -8.24 25.71 -2.64
CA GLU A 556 -8.46 26.30 -3.96
C GLU A 556 -7.68 25.54 -5.04
N SER A 557 -6.40 25.22 -4.79
CA SER A 557 -5.57 24.43 -5.69
C SER A 557 -6.19 23.06 -6.01
N ILE A 558 -6.72 22.35 -4.99
CA ILE A 558 -7.40 21.07 -5.20
C ILE A 558 -8.62 21.24 -6.11
N ALA A 559 -9.43 22.28 -5.89
CA ALA A 559 -10.60 22.53 -6.72
C ALA A 559 -10.24 22.85 -8.18
N GLU A 560 -9.17 23.61 -8.41
CA GLU A 560 -8.65 23.92 -9.75
C GLU A 560 -8.13 22.67 -10.47
N ILE A 561 -7.34 21.84 -9.78
CA ILE A 561 -6.81 20.59 -10.30
C ILE A 561 -7.93 19.61 -10.64
N ALA A 562 -8.93 19.48 -9.76
CA ALA A 562 -10.09 18.64 -10.00
C ALA A 562 -10.81 19.06 -11.29
N SER A 563 -11.11 20.35 -11.42
CA SER A 563 -11.77 20.93 -12.60
C SER A 563 -10.97 20.71 -13.89
N LYS A 564 -9.65 20.93 -13.86
CA LYS A 564 -8.75 20.74 -15.01
C LYS A 564 -8.75 19.30 -15.52
N ASN A 565 -8.93 18.33 -14.64
CA ASN A 565 -8.98 16.90 -14.96
C ASN A 565 -10.42 16.39 -15.25
N GLY A 566 -11.40 17.28 -15.41
CA GLY A 566 -12.79 16.90 -15.71
C GLY A 566 -13.54 16.31 -14.51
N SER A 567 -13.03 16.53 -13.30
CA SER A 567 -13.62 16.14 -12.01
C SER A 567 -14.21 17.36 -11.32
N GLU A 568 -14.90 17.16 -10.20
CA GLU A 568 -15.38 18.26 -9.35
C GLU A 568 -15.22 17.92 -7.86
N VAL A 569 -15.18 18.97 -7.03
CA VAL A 569 -15.24 18.84 -5.57
C VAL A 569 -16.70 18.77 -5.14
N ILE A 570 -17.12 17.63 -4.61
CA ILE A 570 -18.51 17.39 -4.17
C ILE A 570 -18.74 17.62 -2.67
N GLY A 571 -17.66 17.77 -1.90
CA GLY A 571 -17.74 17.97 -0.45
C GLY A 571 -16.50 18.65 0.14
N LYS A 572 -16.71 19.54 1.10
CA LYS A 572 -15.66 20.23 1.87
C LYS A 572 -15.93 20.01 3.36
N ILE A 573 -15.35 18.97 3.92
CA ILE A 573 -15.56 18.60 5.33
C ILE A 573 -14.64 19.49 6.18
N PRO A 574 -15.17 20.29 7.13
CA PRO A 574 -14.34 21.12 8.00
C PRO A 574 -13.57 20.28 9.02
N PHE A 575 -12.51 20.85 9.60
CA PHE A 575 -11.83 20.28 10.75
C PHE A 575 -12.78 20.28 11.95
N ASP A 576 -13.26 19.08 12.31
CA ASP A 576 -14.30 18.90 13.32
C ASP A 576 -13.90 17.83 14.33
N VAL A 577 -13.86 18.22 15.60
CA VAL A 577 -13.50 17.32 16.72
C VAL A 577 -14.52 16.19 16.92
N SER A 578 -15.75 16.35 16.44
CA SER A 578 -16.76 15.29 16.47
C SER A 578 -16.31 14.05 15.67
N VAL A 579 -15.53 14.23 14.60
CA VAL A 579 -15.00 13.11 13.80
C VAL A 579 -14.12 12.20 14.65
N ASN A 580 -13.08 12.75 15.29
CA ASN A 580 -12.18 11.95 16.14
C ASN A 580 -12.89 11.36 17.37
N THR A 581 -13.89 12.08 17.90
CA THR A 581 -14.69 11.63 19.04
C THR A 581 -15.56 10.42 18.64
N ALA A 582 -16.24 10.48 17.49
CA ALA A 582 -17.00 9.37 16.94
C ALA A 582 -16.12 8.11 16.73
N LEU A 583 -14.93 8.27 16.13
CA LEU A 583 -13.99 7.17 15.90
C LEU A 583 -13.51 6.54 17.22
N THR A 584 -13.26 7.36 18.25
CA THR A 584 -12.84 6.87 19.58
C THR A 584 -13.98 6.10 20.27
N GLU A 585 -15.23 6.47 20.01
CA GLU A 585 -16.42 5.76 20.47
C GLU A 585 -16.81 4.55 19.60
N GLY A 586 -16.08 4.28 18.51
CA GLY A 586 -16.40 3.20 17.58
C GLY A 586 -17.69 3.43 16.80
N LYS A 587 -18.10 4.69 16.61
CA LYS A 587 -19.30 5.09 15.87
C LYS A 587 -18.94 5.75 14.56
N THR A 588 -19.83 5.64 13.59
CA THR A 588 -19.74 6.44 12.37
C THR A 588 -20.07 7.91 12.66
N LEU A 589 -19.66 8.80 11.76
CA LEU A 589 -19.95 10.23 11.88
C LEU A 589 -21.47 10.53 11.85
N ILE A 590 -22.24 9.77 11.07
CA ILE A 590 -23.70 9.94 10.95
C ILE A 590 -24.43 9.39 12.19
N GLU A 591 -23.96 8.28 12.76
CA GLU A 591 -24.51 7.71 13.99
C GLU A 591 -24.22 8.59 15.22
N PHE A 592 -23.03 9.20 15.27
CA PHE A 592 -22.61 10.03 16.40
C PHE A 592 -23.51 11.26 16.59
N GLY A 593 -23.92 11.91 15.49
CA GLY A 593 -24.91 12.99 15.52
C GLY A 593 -24.69 14.10 14.49
N GLU A 594 -25.51 15.14 14.60
CA GLU A 594 -25.42 16.32 13.74
C GLU A 594 -24.23 17.21 14.13
N SER A 595 -23.38 17.50 13.15
CA SER A 595 -22.20 18.37 13.25
C SER A 595 -21.92 19.03 11.89
N PRO A 596 -21.10 20.08 11.84
CA PRO A 596 -20.66 20.65 10.56
C PRO A 596 -20.07 19.60 9.60
N ALA A 597 -19.29 18.65 10.12
CA ALA A 597 -18.76 17.56 9.33
C ALA A 597 -19.85 16.60 8.82
N SER A 598 -20.79 16.17 9.67
CA SER A 598 -21.85 15.24 9.22
C SER A 598 -22.80 15.89 8.21
N ALA A 599 -23.11 17.19 8.37
CA ALA A 599 -23.86 17.96 7.39
C ALA A 599 -23.15 18.04 6.03
N SER A 600 -21.83 18.28 6.02
CA SER A 600 -21.05 18.29 4.77
C SER A 600 -21.03 16.92 4.09
N VAL A 601 -20.93 15.83 4.85
CA VAL A 601 -20.92 14.47 4.29
C VAL A 601 -22.28 14.11 3.70
N ARG A 602 -23.39 14.49 4.35
CA ARG A 602 -24.75 14.33 3.79
C ARG A 602 -24.90 15.05 2.45
N SER A 603 -24.44 16.31 2.37
CA SER A 603 -24.49 17.08 1.11
C SER A 603 -23.62 16.48 0.00
N ALA A 604 -22.43 15.97 0.35
CA ALA A 604 -21.57 15.27 -0.59
C ALA A 604 -22.21 13.98 -1.13
N TRP A 605 -22.88 13.22 -0.26
CA TRP A 605 -23.61 12.01 -0.62
C TRP A 605 -24.76 12.30 -1.61
N GLU A 606 -25.55 13.34 -1.37
CA GLU A 606 -26.62 13.75 -2.30
C GLU A 606 -26.06 14.12 -3.68
N THR A 607 -24.95 14.84 -3.72
CA THR A 607 -24.27 15.23 -4.97
C THR A 607 -23.74 14.01 -5.72
N LEU A 608 -23.10 13.07 -5.01
CA LEU A 608 -22.63 11.80 -5.56
C LEU A 608 -23.78 11.01 -6.19
N LEU A 609 -24.91 10.85 -5.48
CA LEU A 609 -26.09 10.15 -6.02
C LEU A 609 -26.64 10.81 -7.27
N ASN A 610 -26.68 12.15 -7.31
CA ASN A 610 -27.13 12.88 -8.49
C ASN A 610 -26.22 12.61 -9.69
N ARG A 611 -24.90 12.55 -9.49
CA ARG A 611 -23.93 12.23 -10.55
C ARG A 611 -24.01 10.78 -11.02
N LEU A 612 -24.15 9.82 -10.10
CA LEU A 612 -24.30 8.40 -10.44
C LEU A 612 -25.54 8.11 -11.28
N ASN A 613 -26.62 8.88 -11.08
CA ASN A 613 -27.87 8.74 -11.81
C ASN A 613 -27.94 9.54 -13.12
N GLN A 614 -27.00 10.46 -13.35
CA GLN A 614 -26.87 11.14 -14.65
C GLN A 614 -26.32 10.15 -15.68
N LYS A 615 -27.10 9.85 -16.70
CA LYS A 615 -26.62 9.07 -17.86
C LYS A 615 -25.56 9.89 -18.59
N ASN A 616 -24.33 9.37 -18.67
CA ASN A 616 -23.35 9.80 -19.66
C ASN A 616 -23.89 9.63 -21.09
#